data_AF-A0A4Y5KY42-F1
#
_entry.id   AF-A0A4Y5KY42-F1
#
_cell.length_a   1.000
_cell.length_b   1.000
_cell.length_c   1.000
_cell.angle_alpha   90.00
_cell.angle_beta   90.00
_cell.angle_gamma   90.00
#
_symmetry.space_group_name_H-M   'P 1'
#
loop_
_entity.id
_entity.type
_entity.pdbx_description
1 polymer ?
#
loop_
_entity_poly.entity_id
_entity_poly.type
_entity_poly.pdbx_seq_one_letter_code
_entity_poly.pdbx_strand_id
1 'polypeptide(L)' 'CATLGGCRTGMAKVTNAYDLPARKVIHTVGPRYAVKYHTAAENALSHCYRSCLEALIDLGLQSIALGCIYTESKGY' A
#
# COMPACT_ATOMS: atom_id res chain seq x y z
N CYS A 1 7.80 6.46 10.63
CA CYS A 1 8.22 5.84 9.36
C CYS A 1 9.58 6.29 8.81
N ALA A 2 10.26 7.30 9.39
CA ALA A 2 11.52 7.83 8.84
C ALA A 2 12.63 6.78 8.63
N THR A 3 12.71 5.78 9.51
CA THR A 3 13.70 4.69 9.45
C THR A 3 13.47 3.69 8.30
N LEU A 4 12.35 3.76 7.58
CA LEU A 4 12.05 2.84 6.47
C LEU A 4 12.76 3.21 5.16
N GLY A 5 13.27 4.44 5.01
CA GLY A 5 13.86 4.90 3.75
C GLY A 5 12.86 5.04 2.59
N GLY A 6 11.61 5.38 2.88
CA GLY A 6 10.54 5.53 1.88
C GLY A 6 9.94 4.21 1.40
N CYS A 7 9.02 4.26 0.43
CA CYS A 7 8.38 3.08 -0.16
C CYS A 7 8.18 3.32 -1.66
N ARG A 8 8.46 2.29 -2.48
CA ARG A 8 8.30 2.39 -3.94
C ARG A 8 6.83 2.22 -4.32
N THR A 9 6.43 2.84 -5.43
CA THR A 9 5.10 2.65 -6.00
C THR A 9 4.81 1.16 -6.22
N GLY A 10 3.62 0.70 -5.81
CA GLY A 10 3.23 -0.70 -5.91
C GLY A 10 3.69 -1.58 -4.75
N MET A 11 4.58 -1.11 -3.88
CA MET A 11 5.09 -1.89 -2.75
C MET A 11 4.39 -1.52 -1.45
N ALA A 12 4.54 -2.38 -0.45
CA ALA A 12 4.08 -2.14 0.92
C ALA A 12 5.23 -2.27 1.93
N LYS A 13 5.16 -1.52 3.03
CA LYS A 13 6.08 -1.62 4.18
C LYS A 13 5.30 -1.59 5.48
N VAL A 14 5.81 -2.27 6.50
CA VAL A 14 5.09 -2.49 7.76
C VAL A 14 5.74 -1.69 8.88
N THR A 15 4.92 -1.10 9.75
CA THR A 15 5.35 -0.58 11.05
C THR A 15 4.48 -1.11 12.18
N ASN A 16 4.91 -0.89 13.41
CA ASN A 16 4.00 -0.95 14.55
C ASN A 16 2.92 0.14 14.42
N ALA A 17 1.76 -0.12 15.04
CA ALA A 17 0.61 0.76 15.00
C ALA A 17 0.56 1.75 16.18
N TYR A 18 1.40 1.54 17.20
CA TYR A 18 1.50 2.39 18.39
C TYR A 18 0.14 2.55 19.09
N ASP A 19 -0.35 3.78 19.24
CA ASP A 19 -1.58 4.08 19.98
C ASP A 19 -2.88 3.70 19.22
N LEU A 20 -2.77 3.18 18.00
CA LEU A 20 -3.91 2.68 17.25
C LEU A 20 -4.34 1.29 17.77
N PRO A 21 -5.65 0.96 17.73
CA PRO A 21 -6.13 -0.36 18.13
C PRO A 21 -5.69 -1.50 17.18
N ALA A 22 -5.14 -1.16 16.01
CA ALA A 22 -4.60 -2.14 15.08
C ALA A 22 -3.28 -2.73 15.61
N ARG A 23 -2.94 -3.96 15.21
CA ARG A 23 -1.65 -4.59 15.58
C ARG A 23 -0.46 -4.01 14.80
N LYS A 24 -0.68 -3.68 13.53
CA LYS A 24 0.32 -3.23 12.57
C LYS A 24 -0.30 -2.21 11.63
N VAL A 25 0.54 -1.35 11.05
CA VAL A 25 0.15 -0.47 9.94
C VAL A 25 0.95 -0.86 8.71
N ILE A 26 0.26 -1.11 7.62
CA ILE A 26 0.85 -1.43 6.32
C ILE A 26 0.74 -0.18 5.44
N HIS A 27 1.89 0.37 5.07
CA HIS A 27 2.04 1.58 4.26
C HIS A 27 2.31 1.19 2.82
N THR A 28 1.44 1.58 1.89
CA THR A 28 1.64 1.33 0.45
C THR A 28 1.55 2.63 -0.35
N VAL A 29 2.19 2.65 -1.51
CA VAL A 29 2.25 3.83 -2.39
C VAL A 29 1.56 3.53 -3.70
N GLY A 30 0.32 4.01 -3.84
CA GLY A 30 -0.41 3.96 -5.12
C GLY A 30 0.26 4.80 -6.22
N PRO A 31 0.09 4.42 -7.50
CA PRO A 31 0.65 5.14 -8.64
C PRO A 31 0.01 6.51 -8.85
N ARG A 32 0.73 7.41 -9.51
CA ARG A 32 0.11 8.55 -10.18
C ARG A 32 -0.39 8.10 -11.54
N TYR A 33 -1.64 8.38 -11.84
CA TYR A 33 -2.24 8.00 -13.11
C TYR A 33 -1.88 9.02 -14.20
N ALA A 34 -1.63 8.50 -15.39
CA ALA A 34 -1.52 9.27 -16.61
C ALA A 34 -1.96 8.37 -17.77
N VAL A 35 -2.72 8.92 -18.72
CA VAL A 35 -3.29 8.14 -19.84
C VAL A 35 -2.20 7.36 -20.61
N LYS A 36 -1.04 7.98 -20.85
CA LYS A 36 0.12 7.32 -21.50
C LYS A 36 0.72 6.13 -20.74
N TYR A 37 0.39 5.96 -19.46
CA TYR A 37 0.87 4.90 -18.58
C TYR A 37 -0.26 4.09 -17.95
N HIS A 38 -1.44 4.04 -18.58
CA HIS A 38 -2.63 3.35 -18.09
C HIS A 38 -2.32 1.95 -17.52
N THR A 39 -1.77 1.06 -18.35
CA THR A 39 -1.43 -0.31 -17.93
C THR A 39 -0.40 -0.37 -16.80
N ALA A 40 0.57 0.54 -16.78
CA ALA A 40 1.55 0.60 -15.70
C ALA A 40 0.90 1.04 -14.39
N ALA A 41 -0.05 1.98 -14.44
CA ALA A 41 -0.80 2.42 -13.27
C ALA A 41 -1.72 1.31 -12.74
N GLU A 42 -2.45 0.61 -13.60
CA GLU A 42 -3.28 -0.54 -13.19
C GLU A 42 -2.43 -1.64 -12.53
N ASN A 43 -1.29 -1.99 -13.14
CA ASN A 43 -0.37 -2.99 -12.59
C ASN A 43 0.20 -2.56 -11.24
N ALA A 44 0.63 -1.29 -11.09
CA ALA A 44 1.15 -0.82 -9.82
C ALA A 44 0.07 -0.75 -8.75
N LEU A 45 -1.17 -0.36 -9.08
CA LEU A 45 -2.28 -0.37 -8.13
C LEU A 45 -2.61 -1.80 -7.69
N SER A 46 -2.67 -2.75 -8.63
CA SER A 46 -2.83 -4.18 -8.33
C SER A 46 -1.71 -4.69 -7.41
N HIS A 47 -0.46 -4.29 -7.66
CA HIS A 47 0.67 -4.63 -6.79
C HIS A 47 0.53 -4.06 -5.38
N CYS A 48 -0.01 -2.84 -5.21
CA CYS A 48 -0.24 -2.27 -3.87
C CYS A 48 -1.11 -3.20 -3.02
N TYR A 49 -2.23 -3.66 -3.59
CA TYR A 49 -3.14 -4.59 -2.92
C TYR A 49 -2.47 -5.92 -2.63
N ARG A 50 -1.78 -6.51 -3.62
CA ARG A 50 -1.05 -7.79 -3.44
C ARG A 50 -0.01 -7.69 -2.34
N SER A 51 0.87 -6.68 -2.36
CA SER A 51 1.90 -6.51 -1.34
C SER A 51 1.34 -6.26 0.06
N CYS A 52 0.15 -5.65 0.18
CA CYS A 52 -0.51 -5.54 1.49
C CYS A 52 -1.00 -6.89 2.01
N LEU A 53 -1.55 -7.74 1.14
CA LEU A 53 -2.01 -9.08 1.49
C LEU A 53 -0.85 -10.04 1.79
N GLU A 54 0.24 -9.95 1.02
CA GLU A 54 1.49 -10.67 1.30
C GLU A 54 2.02 -10.30 2.70
N ALA A 55 2.09 -9.00 3.02
CA ALA A 55 2.50 -8.54 4.34
C ALA A 55 1.58 -9.04 5.47
N LEU A 56 0.26 -9.11 5.23
CA LEU A 56 -0.69 -9.70 6.19
C LEU A 56 -0.33 -11.16 6.49
N ILE A 57 -0.09 -11.95 5.44
CA ILE A 57 0.25 -13.38 5.53
C ILE A 57 1.59 -13.57 6.26
N ASP A 58 2.63 -12.83 5.86
CA ASP A 58 3.98 -12.92 6.43
C ASP A 58 4.00 -12.59 7.93
N LEU A 59 3.10 -11.71 8.38
CA LEU A 59 2.94 -11.34 9.79
C LEU A 59 2.03 -12.28 10.57
N GLY A 60 1.42 -13.28 9.94
CA GLY A 60 0.46 -14.20 10.56
C GLY A 60 -0.83 -13.50 11.04
N LEU A 61 -1.21 -12.41 10.38
CA LEU A 61 -2.42 -11.66 10.70
C LEU A 61 -3.63 -12.25 9.95
N GLN A 62 -4.83 -12.11 10.54
CA GLN A 62 -6.06 -12.70 9.98
C GLN A 62 -7.01 -11.67 9.35
N SER A 63 -6.80 -10.38 9.62
CA SER A 63 -7.67 -9.32 9.15
C SER A 63 -6.87 -8.06 8.81
N ILE A 64 -7.31 -7.38 7.76
CA ILE A 64 -6.80 -6.09 7.29
C ILE A 64 -7.99 -5.23 6.85
N ALA A 65 -7.97 -3.96 7.20
CA ALA A 65 -8.86 -2.95 6.64
C ALA A 65 -8.11 -2.19 5.55
N LEU A 66 -8.68 -2.12 4.35
CA LEU A 66 -8.10 -1.41 3.22
C LEU A 66 -9.04 -0.29 2.79
N GLY A 67 -8.50 0.92 2.61
CA GLY A 67 -9.20 2.01 1.94
C GLY A 67 -9.05 1.96 0.42
N CYS A 68 -9.61 2.95 -0.27
CA CYS A 68 -9.26 3.21 -1.66
C CYS A 68 -7.79 3.66 -1.73
N ILE A 69 -6.91 2.81 -2.29
CA ILE A 69 -5.47 3.11 -2.42
C ILE A 69 -5.21 4.14 -3.54
N TYR A 70 -6.13 4.18 -4.51
CA TYR A 70 -6.20 5.27 -5.47
C TYR A 70 -6.80 6.52 -4.82
N THR A 71 -6.41 7.68 -5.30
CA THR A 71 -6.87 8.97 -4.77
C THR A 71 -7.06 9.95 -5.93
N GLU A 72 -8.10 10.77 -5.89
CA GLU A 72 -8.35 11.81 -6.91
C GLU A 72 -7.15 12.75 -7.09
N SER A 73 -6.43 13.05 -6.00
CA SER A 73 -5.21 13.86 -6.03
C SER A 73 -4.07 13.26 -6.86
N LYS A 74 -4.14 11.95 -7.18
CA LYS A 74 -3.20 11.24 -8.07
C LYS A 74 -3.76 11.05 -9.47
N GLY A 75 -4.93 11.61 -9.76
CA GLY A 75 -5.61 11.58 -11.06
C GLY A 75 -6.12 10.19 -11.45
N TYR A 76 -6.23 9.27 -10.50
CA TYR A 76 -6.73 7.92 -10.70
C TYR A 76 -8.23 7.90 -10.43
#